data_AF-A0A959RYN9-F1
#
_entry.id   AF-A0A959RYN9-F1
#
_cell.length_a   1.000
_cell.length_b   1.000
_cell.length_c   1.000
_cell.angle_alpha   90.00
_cell.angle_beta   90.00
_cell.angle_gamma   90.00
#
_symmetry.space_group_name_H-M   'P 1'
#
loop_
_entity.id
_entity.type
_entity.pdbx_description
1 polymer ?
#
loop_
_entity_poly.entity_id
_entity_poly.type
_entity_poly.pdbx_seq_one_letter_code
_entity_poly.pdbx_strand_id
1 'polypeptide(L)'
;FAKLGKVYAIYLPKSEPGKNGRIDLSALQGKLTLKWYNPRKGAFEGTPIEVEKTSEYTITSPPSEKDDDWVILISDGVFNQNYYYDDRPVPVTITSSPSVGKYYIAKNNILVVDFESHDSVLGWKMSSDHEGYTSDGYLLWQGGNHYDDSSWGNMEFNFMISTEGNYKLNIHNYHEGPDASEKNDVWVKMDNGVWNKVFSSEADKWNWSTNFDLGDSKPAASFDLSKGMHTIYFAGRSQGFGADRFHLYIDGYESALDLKIPNSQLVKSEVTPTLTEENTPSTVATVWPTFKKDPDSVMCGAADINGDNVIDLKDFKGFKDVYNKTCLDYPEPTGCGGKDFVYDGVINIKDFSEWSKLYGEPCE
;
A
#
# COMPACT_ATOMS: atom_id res chain seq x y z
N PHE A 1 6.74 -8.20 -15.58
CA PHE A 1 5.53 -7.96 -16.38
C PHE A 1 5.10 -6.51 -16.19
N ALA A 2 4.88 -5.78 -17.27
CA ALA A 2 4.54 -4.36 -17.24
C ALA A 2 3.08 -4.16 -17.74
N LYS A 3 2.21 -3.62 -16.87
CA LYS A 3 0.81 -3.20 -17.08
C LYS A 3 0.66 -1.88 -17.86
N LEU A 4 -0.39 -1.79 -18.66
CA LEU A 4 -0.79 -0.63 -19.46
C LEU A 4 -1.03 0.66 -18.64
N GLY A 5 -0.65 1.84 -19.16
CA GLY A 5 -0.93 3.14 -18.55
C GLY A 5 -0.13 3.43 -17.27
N LYS A 6 0.92 2.65 -17.02
CA LYS A 6 1.79 2.79 -15.84
C LYS A 6 3.20 3.17 -16.27
N VAL A 7 3.87 3.92 -15.41
CA VAL A 7 5.30 4.17 -15.50
C VAL A 7 6.03 3.15 -14.66
N TYR A 8 7.04 2.52 -15.24
CA TYR A 8 7.89 1.57 -14.54
C TYR A 8 9.20 2.26 -14.19
N ALA A 9 9.53 2.30 -12.90
CA ALA A 9 10.85 2.71 -12.43
C ALA A 9 11.66 1.45 -12.09
N ILE A 10 12.84 1.32 -12.68
CA ILE A 10 13.76 0.21 -12.41
C ILE A 10 15.02 0.81 -11.83
N TYR A 11 15.29 0.48 -10.57
CA TYR A 11 16.51 0.90 -9.89
C TYR A 11 17.63 -0.09 -10.16
N LEU A 12 18.74 0.42 -10.66
CA LEU A 12 19.96 -0.30 -10.96
C LEU A 12 21.04 0.21 -10.00
N PRO A 13 21.28 -0.45 -8.86
CA PRO A 13 22.27 0.01 -7.88
C PRO A 13 23.70 0.02 -8.44
N LYS A 14 23.96 -0.78 -9.48
CA LYS A 14 25.15 -0.71 -10.34
C LYS A 14 24.73 -1.00 -11.77
N SER A 15 24.95 -0.05 -12.66
CA SER A 15 24.45 -0.14 -14.03
C SER A 15 25.51 -0.60 -15.05
N GLU A 16 26.09 -1.78 -14.81
CA GLU A 16 27.15 -2.34 -15.63
C GLU A 16 26.67 -2.69 -17.07
N PRO A 17 27.37 -2.22 -18.12
CA PRO A 17 27.07 -2.57 -19.52
C PRO A 17 26.98 -4.09 -19.72
N GLY A 18 25.81 -4.56 -20.19
CA GLY A 18 25.57 -5.98 -20.48
C GLY A 18 25.19 -6.85 -19.27
N LYS A 19 25.11 -6.29 -18.06
CA LYS A 19 24.64 -7.01 -16.85
C LYS A 19 23.34 -6.48 -16.26
N ASN A 20 22.74 -5.45 -16.87
CA ASN A 20 21.51 -4.81 -16.39
C ASN A 20 20.24 -5.68 -16.49
N GLY A 21 20.36 -6.96 -16.85
CA GLY A 21 19.24 -7.88 -16.94
C GLY A 21 18.34 -7.64 -18.17
N ARG A 22 17.24 -8.38 -18.22
CA ARG A 22 16.23 -8.31 -19.28
C ARG A 22 14.87 -7.97 -18.69
N ILE A 23 14.06 -7.25 -19.45
CA ILE A 23 12.68 -6.90 -19.07
C ILE A 23 11.74 -7.37 -20.18
N ASP A 24 10.65 -8.00 -19.76
CA ASP A 24 9.51 -8.28 -20.63
C ASP A 24 8.59 -7.05 -20.70
N LEU A 25 8.57 -6.41 -21.87
CA LEU A 25 7.74 -5.24 -22.20
C LEU A 25 6.56 -5.59 -23.11
N SER A 26 6.34 -6.88 -23.41
CA SER A 26 5.36 -7.34 -24.40
C SER A 26 3.91 -6.97 -24.04
N ALA A 27 3.63 -6.77 -22.76
CA ALA A 27 2.31 -6.45 -22.24
C ALA A 27 1.93 -4.96 -22.26
N LEU A 28 2.88 -4.07 -22.59
CA LEU A 28 2.59 -2.64 -22.70
C LEU A 28 1.98 -2.31 -24.07
N GLN A 29 1.05 -1.36 -24.11
CA GLN A 29 0.48 -0.85 -25.37
C GLN A 29 1.08 0.53 -25.70
N GLY A 30 0.78 1.07 -26.88
CA GLY A 30 1.36 2.34 -27.32
C GLY A 30 2.85 2.28 -27.70
N LYS A 31 3.44 3.46 -27.90
CA LYS A 31 4.86 3.67 -28.22
C LYS A 31 5.62 3.80 -26.89
N LEU A 32 6.63 2.98 -26.65
CA LEU A 32 7.33 2.98 -25.36
C LEU A 32 8.52 3.93 -25.40
N THR A 33 8.65 4.75 -24.37
CA THR A 33 9.80 5.63 -24.15
C THR A 33 10.49 5.28 -22.84
N LEU A 34 11.80 5.14 -22.90
CA LEU A 34 12.70 4.89 -21.79
C LEU A 34 13.53 6.15 -21.50
N LYS A 35 13.61 6.58 -20.24
CA LYS A 35 14.44 7.71 -19.79
C LYS A 35 15.33 7.30 -18.63
N TRP A 36 16.57 7.78 -18.63
CA TRP A 36 17.50 7.59 -17.52
C TRP A 36 17.36 8.74 -16.53
N TYR A 37 17.29 8.41 -15.25
CA TYR A 37 17.25 9.37 -14.15
C TYR A 37 18.45 9.14 -13.24
N ASN A 38 19.21 10.20 -13.00
CA ASN A 38 20.36 10.22 -12.11
C ASN A 38 19.90 10.65 -10.70
N PRO A 39 19.76 9.73 -9.74
CA PRO A 39 19.30 10.06 -8.39
C PRO A 39 20.30 10.94 -7.62
N ARG A 40 21.59 10.92 -7.97
CA ARG A 40 22.61 11.77 -7.35
C ARG A 40 22.46 13.25 -7.72
N LYS A 41 21.92 13.53 -8.91
CA LYS A 41 21.69 14.90 -9.42
C LYS A 41 20.23 15.32 -9.40
N GLY A 42 19.31 14.38 -9.14
CA GLY A 42 17.88 14.64 -9.14
C GLY A 42 17.31 14.97 -10.53
N ALA A 43 17.90 14.46 -11.61
CA ALA A 43 17.58 14.88 -12.98
C ALA A 43 17.59 13.74 -14.00
N PHE A 44 16.80 13.88 -15.06
CA PHE A 44 16.91 13.00 -16.23
C PHE A 44 18.16 13.33 -17.05
N GLU A 45 18.89 12.31 -17.48
CA GLU A 45 20.08 12.44 -18.32
C GLU A 45 19.96 11.64 -19.61
N GLY A 46 20.65 12.11 -20.66
CA GLY A 46 20.68 11.47 -21.97
C GLY A 46 19.42 11.67 -22.79
N THR A 47 19.44 11.13 -24.01
CA THR A 47 18.30 11.19 -24.93
C THR A 47 17.31 10.07 -24.58
N PRO A 48 16.00 10.35 -24.48
CA PRO A 48 14.99 9.31 -24.35
C PRO A 48 15.12 8.26 -25.46
N ILE A 49 15.00 6.98 -25.09
CA ILE A 49 15.12 5.85 -26.01
C ILE A 49 13.72 5.36 -26.35
N GLU A 50 13.38 5.32 -27.63
CA GLU A 50 12.16 4.68 -28.10
C GLU A 50 12.38 3.17 -28.15
N VAL A 51 11.46 2.41 -27.56
CA VAL A 51 11.58 0.96 -27.42
C VAL A 51 10.37 0.29 -28.07
N GLU A 52 10.65 -0.69 -28.93
CA GLU A 52 9.60 -1.56 -29.47
C GLU A 52 9.20 -2.61 -28.44
N LYS A 53 7.93 -3.03 -28.51
CA LYS A 53 7.41 -4.07 -27.62
C LYS A 53 8.16 -5.38 -27.86
N THR A 54 8.72 -5.95 -26.80
CA THR A 54 9.46 -7.20 -26.86
C THR A 54 9.40 -7.90 -25.51
N SER A 55 9.43 -9.24 -25.52
CA SER A 55 9.52 -10.05 -24.30
C SER A 55 10.93 -10.11 -23.71
N GLU A 56 11.94 -9.64 -24.44
CA GLU A 56 13.35 -9.71 -24.02
C GLU A 56 14.11 -8.40 -24.27
N TYR A 57 13.59 -7.27 -23.75
CA TYR A 57 14.34 -6.02 -23.86
C TYR A 57 15.57 -6.08 -22.97
N THR A 58 16.77 -5.99 -23.58
CA THR A 58 18.02 -5.87 -22.83
C THR A 58 18.23 -4.41 -22.45
N ILE A 59 18.31 -4.15 -21.15
CA ILE A 59 18.56 -2.80 -20.65
C ILE A 59 19.92 -2.30 -21.14
N THR A 60 19.93 -1.11 -21.74
CA THR A 60 21.15 -0.47 -22.26
C THR A 60 22.01 0.11 -21.14
N SER A 61 23.14 0.72 -21.49
CA SER A 61 23.99 1.44 -20.53
C SER A 61 23.46 2.84 -20.25
N PRO A 62 23.72 3.40 -19.05
CA PRO A 62 23.33 4.75 -18.71
C PRO A 62 24.21 5.75 -19.48
N PRO A 63 23.77 7.01 -19.58
CA PRO A 63 24.45 8.04 -20.37
C PRO A 63 25.86 8.39 -19.84
N SER A 64 26.05 8.30 -18.53
CA SER A 64 27.28 8.66 -17.81
C SER A 64 27.46 7.72 -16.60
N GLU A 65 28.60 7.80 -15.89
CA GLU A 65 28.77 7.22 -14.55
C GLU A 65 28.26 5.76 -14.43
N LYS A 66 28.79 4.87 -15.29
CA LYS A 66 28.19 3.56 -15.57
C LYS A 66 28.26 2.54 -14.42
N ASP A 67 29.14 2.77 -13.45
CA ASP A 67 29.31 1.88 -12.30
C ASP A 67 28.49 2.33 -11.07
N ASP A 68 27.78 3.45 -11.19
CA ASP A 68 26.95 4.03 -10.12
C ASP A 68 25.47 3.65 -10.25
N ASP A 69 24.65 4.16 -9.34
CA ASP A 69 23.23 3.86 -9.24
C ASP A 69 22.38 4.64 -10.25
N TRP A 70 21.42 4.00 -10.90
CA TRP A 70 20.59 4.65 -11.90
C TRP A 70 19.14 4.21 -11.79
N VAL A 71 18.22 5.07 -12.17
CA VAL A 71 16.82 4.70 -12.36
C VAL A 71 16.47 4.80 -13.82
N ILE A 72 15.80 3.78 -14.34
CA ILE A 72 15.19 3.81 -15.66
C ILE A 72 13.69 4.00 -15.49
N LEU A 73 13.13 4.98 -16.20
CA LEU A 73 11.70 5.17 -16.32
C LEU A 73 11.22 4.69 -17.69
N ILE A 74 10.24 3.79 -17.72
CA ILE A 74 9.61 3.26 -18.94
C ILE A 74 8.14 3.67 -18.94
N SER A 75 7.66 4.27 -20.03
CA SER A 75 6.27 4.74 -20.18
C SER A 75 5.77 4.55 -21.62
N ASP A 76 4.46 4.52 -21.83
CA ASP A 76 3.79 4.33 -23.13
C ASP A 76 3.43 5.65 -23.87
N GLY A 77 4.11 6.75 -23.52
CA GLY A 77 3.98 8.04 -24.22
C GLY A 77 2.71 8.84 -23.90
N VAL A 78 1.84 8.34 -23.00
CA VAL A 78 0.56 9.00 -22.64
C VAL A 78 0.76 10.31 -21.84
N PHE A 79 1.98 10.62 -21.40
CA PHE A 79 2.30 11.84 -20.62
C PHE A 79 2.41 13.14 -21.44
N ASN A 80 2.29 13.11 -22.77
CA ASN A 80 2.49 14.28 -23.61
C ASN A 80 1.20 15.03 -24.02
N GLN A 81 0.05 14.76 -23.40
CA GLN A 81 -1.17 15.55 -23.65
C GLN A 81 -1.68 16.23 -22.38
N ASN A 82 -1.31 17.51 -22.26
CA ASN A 82 -2.01 18.62 -21.60
C ASN A 82 -3.22 18.26 -20.71
N TYR A 83 -2.98 17.58 -19.59
CA TYR A 83 -3.80 17.77 -18.41
C TYR A 83 -3.14 18.86 -17.57
N TYR A 84 -3.81 20.00 -17.45
CA TYR A 84 -3.44 21.05 -16.51
C TYR A 84 -3.46 20.45 -15.09
N TYR A 85 -2.29 20.11 -14.57
CA TYR A 85 -2.09 19.88 -13.14
C TYR A 85 -1.65 21.20 -12.52
N ASP A 86 -2.41 21.63 -11.52
CA ASP A 86 -2.10 22.72 -10.61
C ASP A 86 -0.74 22.47 -9.92
N ASP A 87 0.14 23.49 -9.90
CA ASP A 87 1.55 23.48 -9.46
C ASP A 87 1.75 23.27 -7.94
N ARG A 88 0.93 22.45 -7.30
CA ARG A 88 1.15 21.98 -5.92
C ARG A 88 1.88 20.64 -5.96
N PRO A 89 2.98 20.45 -5.20
CA PRO A 89 3.64 19.16 -5.10
C PRO A 89 2.66 18.16 -4.48
N VAL A 90 2.06 17.32 -5.32
CA VAL A 90 1.25 16.18 -4.86
C VAL A 90 2.24 15.14 -4.34
N PRO A 91 2.14 14.68 -3.08
CA PRO A 91 2.95 13.56 -2.62
C PRO A 91 2.60 12.35 -3.49
N VAL A 92 3.55 11.93 -4.31
CA VAL A 92 3.46 10.70 -5.09
C VAL A 92 3.45 9.55 -4.10
N THR A 93 2.28 8.95 -3.89
CA THR A 93 2.17 7.71 -3.12
C THR A 93 2.87 6.62 -3.94
N ILE A 94 4.07 6.25 -3.50
CA ILE A 94 4.79 5.09 -3.99
C ILE A 94 3.92 3.88 -3.64
N THR A 95 3.16 3.35 -4.59
CA THR A 95 2.69 1.97 -4.48
C THR A 95 3.88 1.11 -4.80
N SER A 96 4.66 0.79 -3.76
CA SER A 96 5.51 -0.38 -3.79
C SER A 96 4.67 -1.54 -4.32
N SER A 97 5.24 -2.39 -5.18
CA SER A 97 4.74 -3.78 -5.25
C SER A 97 4.53 -4.25 -3.82
N PRO A 98 3.42 -4.93 -3.47
CA PRO A 98 3.15 -5.24 -2.08
C PRO A 98 4.42 -5.86 -1.50
N SER A 99 5.03 -5.15 -0.56
CA SER A 99 5.79 -5.86 0.45
C SER A 99 4.76 -6.84 0.98
N VAL A 100 4.94 -8.12 0.70
CA VAL A 100 3.98 -9.14 1.14
C VAL A 100 4.15 -9.17 2.66
N GLY A 101 3.51 -8.26 3.37
CA GLY A 101 3.63 -8.04 4.80
C GLY A 101 2.42 -8.62 5.53
N LYS A 102 1.22 -8.50 4.93
CA LYS A 102 -0.01 -9.17 5.36
C LYS A 102 -0.93 -9.41 4.15
N TYR A 103 -1.41 -10.63 3.94
CA TYR A 103 -2.42 -10.92 2.90
C TYR A 103 -3.29 -12.12 3.27
N TYR A 104 -4.53 -12.13 2.78
CA TYR A 104 -5.46 -13.24 2.94
C TYR A 104 -5.29 -14.29 1.85
N ILE A 105 -5.54 -15.56 2.17
CA ILE A 105 -5.59 -16.64 1.18
C ILE A 105 -7.05 -17.06 0.97
N ALA A 106 -7.56 -16.86 -0.25
CA ALA A 106 -8.83 -17.45 -0.65
C ALA A 106 -8.69 -18.98 -0.72
N LYS A 107 -9.62 -19.72 -0.13
CA LYS A 107 -9.66 -21.19 -0.16
C LYS A 107 -10.96 -21.66 -0.75
N ASN A 108 -10.91 -22.74 -1.53
CA ASN A 108 -12.07 -23.30 -2.21
C ASN A 108 -12.81 -22.28 -3.09
N ASN A 109 -12.11 -21.31 -3.68
CA ASN A 109 -12.68 -20.23 -4.50
C ASN A 109 -13.59 -19.23 -3.76
N ILE A 110 -13.43 -19.10 -2.44
CA ILE A 110 -14.02 -18.03 -1.63
C ILE A 110 -12.96 -17.36 -0.75
N LEU A 111 -13.08 -16.05 -0.64
CA LEU A 111 -12.41 -15.19 0.31
C LEU A 111 -13.47 -14.64 1.26
N VAL A 112 -13.21 -14.72 2.55
CA VAL A 112 -14.04 -14.19 3.64
C VAL A 112 -13.15 -13.35 4.51
N VAL A 113 -13.50 -12.08 4.71
CA VAL A 113 -12.71 -11.16 5.54
C VAL A 113 -13.64 -10.31 6.38
N ASP A 114 -13.37 -10.29 7.67
CA ASP A 114 -14.02 -9.37 8.61
C ASP A 114 -13.37 -7.98 8.55
N PHE A 115 -14.17 -6.92 8.54
CA PHE A 115 -13.70 -5.54 8.44
C PHE A 115 -12.94 -5.10 9.70
N GLU A 116 -13.32 -5.59 10.88
CA GLU A 116 -12.66 -5.27 12.15
C GLU A 116 -11.25 -5.87 12.27
N SER A 117 -10.82 -6.68 11.30
CA SER A 117 -9.43 -7.16 11.20
C SER A 117 -8.42 -6.07 10.79
N HIS A 118 -8.90 -4.90 10.39
CA HIS A 118 -8.08 -3.76 9.98
C HIS A 118 -7.82 -2.81 11.16
N ASP A 119 -6.64 -2.19 11.20
CA ASP A 119 -6.32 -1.17 12.20
C ASP A 119 -7.29 0.02 12.07
N SER A 120 -7.49 0.79 13.14
CA SER A 120 -8.48 1.89 13.14
C SER A 120 -8.25 2.89 12.00
N VAL A 121 -9.20 2.94 11.05
CA VAL A 121 -9.16 3.85 9.90
C VAL A 121 -9.95 5.11 10.21
N LEU A 122 -9.39 6.28 9.90
CA LEU A 122 -10.03 7.57 10.11
C LEU A 122 -11.45 7.59 9.53
N GLY A 123 -12.44 7.92 10.37
CA GLY A 123 -13.85 8.03 10.02
C GLY A 123 -14.66 6.72 10.17
N TRP A 124 -14.02 5.55 10.18
CA TRP A 124 -14.67 4.30 10.55
C TRP A 124 -14.57 4.07 12.04
N LYS A 125 -15.68 3.74 12.70
CA LYS A 125 -15.69 3.40 14.12
C LYS A 125 -16.31 2.04 14.36
N MET A 126 -15.69 1.29 15.27
CA MET A 126 -16.27 0.08 15.81
C MET A 126 -17.60 0.42 16.51
N SER A 127 -18.64 -0.33 16.20
CA SER A 127 -19.96 -0.25 16.82
C SER A 127 -20.49 -1.65 17.13
N SER A 128 -21.38 -1.73 18.10
CA SER A 128 -22.12 -2.93 18.48
C SER A 128 -23.59 -2.62 18.77
N ASP A 129 -24.08 -1.45 18.34
CA ASP A 129 -25.40 -0.92 18.71
C ASP A 129 -26.56 -1.71 18.10
N HIS A 130 -26.30 -2.47 17.03
CA HIS A 130 -27.28 -3.35 16.38
C HIS A 130 -26.79 -4.79 16.34
N GLU A 131 -27.63 -5.72 16.81
CA GLU A 131 -27.35 -7.16 16.74
C GLU A 131 -27.40 -7.67 15.29
N GLY A 132 -26.68 -8.75 15.01
CA GLY A 132 -26.69 -9.44 13.71
C GLY A 132 -25.36 -9.48 12.97
N TYR A 133 -24.33 -8.78 13.47
CA TYR A 133 -22.95 -8.92 13.02
C TYR A 133 -22.36 -10.30 13.39
N THR A 134 -21.29 -10.69 12.70
CA THR A 134 -20.69 -12.03 12.76
C THR A 134 -19.57 -12.21 13.77
N SER A 135 -19.01 -11.11 14.29
CA SER A 135 -17.80 -11.09 15.11
C SER A 135 -18.01 -10.26 16.38
N ASP A 136 -17.04 -9.44 16.79
CA ASP A 136 -17.11 -8.59 18.00
C ASP A 136 -17.93 -7.30 17.80
N GLY A 137 -18.25 -6.94 16.55
CA GLY A 137 -19.03 -5.77 16.19
C GLY A 137 -19.07 -5.55 14.67
N TYR A 138 -19.34 -4.31 14.25
CA TYR A 138 -19.24 -3.87 12.86
C TYR A 138 -18.64 -2.45 12.75
N LEU A 139 -17.98 -2.15 11.63
CA LEU A 139 -17.49 -0.80 11.37
C LEU A 139 -18.62 0.08 10.84
N LEU A 140 -18.81 1.23 11.47
CA LEU A 140 -19.77 2.26 11.10
C LEU A 140 -19.04 3.48 10.53
N TRP A 141 -19.42 3.92 9.34
CA TRP A 141 -18.87 5.14 8.75
C TRP A 141 -19.44 6.39 9.40
N GLN A 142 -18.60 7.16 10.09
CA GLN A 142 -18.96 8.42 10.76
C GLN A 142 -18.32 9.66 10.12
N GLY A 143 -17.44 9.50 9.12
CA GLY A 143 -16.67 10.58 8.50
C GLY A 143 -17.43 11.54 7.57
N GLY A 144 -18.77 11.58 7.63
CA GLY A 144 -19.62 12.43 6.77
C GLY A 144 -19.87 11.85 5.37
N ASN A 145 -20.69 12.53 4.57
CA ASN A 145 -21.00 12.09 3.21
C ASN A 145 -19.93 12.53 2.19
N HIS A 146 -19.42 11.59 1.39
CA HIS A 146 -18.40 11.80 0.36
C HIS A 146 -18.84 11.20 -0.98
N TYR A 147 -19.87 11.79 -1.58
CA TYR A 147 -20.57 11.21 -2.73
C TYR A 147 -19.79 11.23 -4.05
N ASP A 148 -18.77 12.07 -4.15
CA ASP A 148 -17.92 12.27 -5.33
C ASP A 148 -16.42 12.20 -4.98
N ASP A 149 -16.09 11.83 -3.73
CA ASP A 149 -14.73 11.76 -3.22
C ASP A 149 -14.49 10.40 -2.55
N SER A 150 -13.51 9.66 -3.06
CA SER A 150 -13.13 8.33 -2.57
C SER A 150 -11.78 8.34 -1.84
N SER A 151 -11.30 9.52 -1.43
CA SER A 151 -10.04 9.66 -0.70
C SER A 151 -10.19 9.43 0.82
N TRP A 152 -11.41 9.25 1.32
CA TRP A 152 -11.72 9.20 2.75
C TRP A 152 -11.99 7.79 3.27
N GLY A 153 -11.42 7.48 4.43
CA GLY A 153 -11.69 6.22 5.11
C GLY A 153 -11.22 4.99 4.32
N ASN A 154 -10.09 5.09 3.64
CA ASN A 154 -9.57 4.02 2.78
C ASN A 154 -9.13 2.81 3.61
N MET A 155 -9.77 1.67 3.38
CA MET A 155 -9.34 0.36 3.86
C MET A 155 -8.75 -0.43 2.69
N GLU A 156 -7.67 -1.16 2.96
CA GLU A 156 -6.96 -1.99 1.99
C GLU A 156 -6.90 -3.44 2.45
N PHE A 157 -7.30 -4.36 1.58
CA PHE A 157 -7.21 -5.80 1.83
C PHE A 157 -6.46 -6.49 0.69
N ASN A 158 -5.26 -6.96 0.99
CA ASN A 158 -4.44 -7.76 0.08
C ASN A 158 -4.83 -9.23 0.19
N PHE A 159 -4.98 -9.91 -0.95
CA PHE A 159 -5.35 -11.32 -0.96
C PHE A 159 -4.77 -12.08 -2.17
N MET A 160 -4.65 -13.39 -2.01
CA MET A 160 -4.22 -14.32 -3.05
C MET A 160 -5.40 -15.20 -3.46
N ILE A 161 -5.65 -15.34 -4.76
CA ILE A 161 -6.56 -16.34 -5.32
C ILE A 161 -5.81 -17.35 -6.18
N SER A 162 -6.21 -18.63 -6.08
CA SER A 162 -5.59 -19.72 -6.85
C SER A 162 -6.28 -20.02 -8.18
N THR A 163 -7.49 -19.51 -8.36
CA THR A 163 -8.39 -19.83 -9.48
C THR A 163 -8.83 -18.53 -10.13
N GLU A 164 -8.54 -18.35 -11.41
CA GLU A 164 -9.04 -17.21 -12.17
C GLU A 164 -10.54 -17.34 -12.45
N GLY A 165 -11.24 -16.22 -12.59
CA GLY A 165 -12.67 -16.22 -12.92
C GLY A 165 -13.36 -14.92 -12.53
N ASN A 166 -14.67 -14.88 -12.74
CA ASN A 166 -15.52 -13.80 -12.25
C ASN A 166 -15.88 -14.07 -10.77
N TYR A 167 -15.49 -13.16 -9.89
CA TYR A 167 -15.77 -13.21 -8.47
C TYR A 167 -16.83 -12.19 -8.08
N LYS A 168 -17.91 -12.64 -7.43
CA LYS A 168 -18.95 -11.79 -6.86
C LYS A 168 -18.50 -11.24 -5.52
N LEU A 169 -18.72 -9.95 -5.30
CA LEU A 169 -18.54 -9.27 -4.03
C LEU A 169 -19.89 -9.12 -3.34
N ASN A 170 -19.97 -9.58 -2.10
CA ASN A 170 -21.08 -9.29 -1.21
C ASN A 170 -20.54 -8.77 0.13
N ILE A 171 -21.08 -7.64 0.56
CA ILE A 171 -20.75 -7.00 1.84
C ILE A 171 -21.92 -7.29 2.77
N HIS A 172 -21.65 -7.88 3.92
CA HIS A 172 -22.62 -7.99 4.98
C HIS A 172 -22.72 -6.60 5.63
N ASN A 173 -23.84 -5.93 5.34
CA ASN A 173 -24.01 -4.52 5.60
C ASN A 173 -25.33 -4.24 6.32
N TYR A 174 -25.34 -3.09 6.98
CA TYR A 174 -26.48 -2.54 7.70
C TYR A 174 -26.48 -1.02 7.56
N HIS A 175 -27.67 -0.44 7.43
CA HIS A 175 -27.83 1.00 7.54
C HIS A 175 -29.16 1.33 8.23
N GLU A 176 -29.12 2.38 9.07
CA GLU A 176 -30.28 2.82 9.85
C GLU A 176 -31.12 3.85 9.09
N GLY A 177 -32.44 3.71 9.23
CA GLY A 177 -33.44 4.67 8.80
C GLY A 177 -34.35 4.08 7.73
N PRO A 178 -35.60 4.57 7.65
CA PRO A 178 -36.62 3.96 6.81
C PRO A 178 -36.39 4.17 5.30
N ASP A 179 -35.46 5.05 4.91
CA ASP A 179 -35.15 5.32 3.50
C ASP A 179 -34.04 4.40 3.01
N ALA A 180 -34.42 3.44 2.16
CA ALA A 180 -33.52 2.48 1.52
C ALA A 180 -32.48 3.11 0.57
N SER A 181 -32.62 4.40 0.23
CA SER A 181 -31.71 5.14 -0.63
C SER A 181 -30.68 5.97 0.12
N GLU A 182 -30.80 6.10 1.45
CA GLU A 182 -29.88 6.84 2.30
C GLU A 182 -28.95 5.91 3.08
N LYS A 183 -27.71 6.34 3.33
CA LYS A 183 -26.72 5.63 4.17
C LYS A 183 -26.36 4.21 3.67
N ASN A 184 -26.70 3.91 2.43
CA ASN A 184 -26.77 2.54 1.92
C ASN A 184 -25.59 2.14 1.03
N ASP A 185 -24.57 2.99 0.93
CA ASP A 185 -23.51 2.82 -0.05
C ASP A 185 -22.10 3.17 0.45
N VAL A 186 -21.14 2.57 -0.23
CA VAL A 186 -19.71 2.63 0.03
C VAL A 186 -18.95 2.64 -1.31
N TRP A 187 -17.75 3.19 -1.32
CA TRP A 187 -16.87 3.10 -2.48
C TRP A 187 -16.08 1.79 -2.47
N VAL A 188 -15.97 1.14 -3.63
CA VAL A 188 -15.14 -0.06 -3.81
C VAL A 188 -14.26 0.07 -5.04
N LYS A 189 -13.01 -0.39 -4.94
CA LYS A 189 -12.09 -0.49 -6.08
C LYS A 189 -11.32 -1.81 -6.00
N MET A 190 -11.18 -2.48 -7.13
CA MET A 190 -10.33 -3.67 -7.27
C MET A 190 -9.03 -3.30 -8.00
N ASP A 191 -7.91 -3.72 -7.44
CA ASP A 191 -6.55 -3.48 -7.93
C ASP A 191 -6.32 -2.02 -8.34
N ASN A 192 -6.08 -1.80 -9.64
CA ASN A 192 -5.83 -0.51 -10.25
C ASN A 192 -7.05 -0.03 -11.07
N GLY A 193 -8.21 -0.64 -10.86
CA GLY A 193 -9.45 -0.24 -11.49
C GLY A 193 -9.94 1.12 -10.99
N VAL A 194 -11.15 1.47 -11.41
CA VAL A 194 -11.82 2.69 -10.96
C VAL A 194 -12.59 2.43 -9.67
N TRP A 195 -12.78 3.50 -8.88
CA TRP A 195 -13.72 3.46 -7.77
C TRP A 195 -15.14 3.38 -8.31
N ASN A 196 -15.91 2.43 -7.79
CA ASN A 196 -17.32 2.24 -8.11
C ASN A 196 -18.12 2.38 -6.83
N LYS A 197 -19.25 3.06 -6.91
CA LYS A 197 -20.24 3.01 -5.83
C LYS A 197 -20.84 1.61 -5.82
N VAL A 198 -20.88 1.00 -4.66
CA VAL A 198 -21.72 -0.18 -4.41
C VAL A 198 -22.74 0.14 -3.34
N PHE A 199 -23.95 -0.42 -3.47
CA PHE A 199 -25.05 -0.10 -2.57
C PHE A 199 -25.93 -1.32 -2.29
N SER A 200 -26.71 -1.20 -1.22
CA SER A 200 -27.87 -2.04 -0.88
C SER A 200 -29.14 -1.20 -0.90
N SER A 201 -30.32 -1.83 -0.98
CA SER A 201 -31.62 -1.15 -0.79
C SER A 201 -32.43 -1.78 0.35
N GLU A 202 -31.74 -2.44 1.26
CA GLU A 202 -32.32 -3.14 2.40
C GLU A 202 -32.09 -2.31 3.67
N ALA A 203 -33.06 -1.47 4.00
CA ALA A 203 -33.04 -0.62 5.19
C ALA A 203 -33.34 -1.39 6.49
N ASP A 204 -32.74 -0.93 7.59
CA ASP A 204 -33.01 -1.38 8.97
C ASP A 204 -32.86 -2.91 9.19
N LYS A 205 -32.03 -3.57 8.39
CA LYS A 205 -31.67 -4.99 8.57
C LYS A 205 -30.34 -5.36 7.97
N TRP A 206 -29.67 -6.33 8.61
CA TRP A 206 -28.47 -6.95 8.06
C TRP A 206 -28.80 -7.70 6.78
N ASN A 207 -27.98 -7.51 5.76
CA ASN A 207 -28.17 -8.10 4.45
C ASN A 207 -26.84 -8.23 3.71
N TRP A 208 -26.86 -8.94 2.59
CA TRP A 208 -25.71 -9.16 1.72
C TRP A 208 -25.85 -8.47 0.35
N SER A 209 -26.91 -7.67 0.13
CA SER A 209 -27.12 -7.02 -1.16
C SER A 209 -25.97 -6.04 -1.43
N THR A 210 -25.38 -6.17 -2.61
CA THR A 210 -24.23 -5.36 -3.04
C THR A 210 -24.26 -5.27 -4.55
N ASN A 211 -24.70 -4.12 -5.06
CA ASN A 211 -24.85 -3.86 -6.48
C ASN A 211 -23.97 -2.69 -6.89
N PHE A 212 -23.35 -2.75 -8.06
CA PHE A 212 -22.69 -1.57 -8.63
C PHE A 212 -23.73 -0.53 -9.02
N ASP A 213 -23.37 0.75 -8.89
CA ASP A 213 -24.08 1.85 -9.53
C ASP A 213 -23.35 2.29 -10.80
N LEU A 214 -23.76 1.74 -11.96
CA LEU A 214 -23.17 2.05 -13.28
C LEU A 214 -24.12 2.90 -14.13
N GLY A 215 -24.83 3.85 -13.52
CA GLY A 215 -25.89 4.61 -14.17
C GLY A 215 -27.17 3.76 -14.28
N ASP A 216 -27.76 3.61 -15.46
CA ASP A 216 -29.03 2.85 -15.60
C ASP A 216 -28.90 1.36 -15.25
N SER A 217 -27.66 0.82 -15.29
CA SER A 217 -27.37 -0.57 -14.95
C SER A 217 -26.92 -0.69 -13.49
N LYS A 218 -27.58 -1.60 -12.74
CA LYS A 218 -27.30 -1.88 -11.33
C LYS A 218 -26.97 -3.35 -11.07
N PRO A 219 -25.97 -3.95 -11.75
CA PRO A 219 -25.69 -5.38 -11.65
C PRO A 219 -25.13 -5.73 -10.26
N ALA A 220 -25.16 -7.02 -9.91
CA ALA A 220 -24.44 -7.51 -8.74
C ALA A 220 -22.95 -7.16 -8.85
N ALA A 221 -22.35 -6.73 -7.75
CA ALA A 221 -20.93 -6.36 -7.74
C ALA A 221 -20.07 -7.60 -8.04
N SER A 222 -19.22 -7.51 -9.05
CA SER A 222 -18.33 -8.59 -9.46
C SER A 222 -17.08 -8.09 -10.15
N PHE A 223 -16.02 -8.88 -10.11
CA PHE A 223 -14.72 -8.56 -10.69
C PHE A 223 -14.14 -9.79 -11.40
N ASP A 224 -13.60 -9.59 -12.60
CA ASP A 224 -12.81 -10.63 -13.27
C ASP A 224 -11.39 -10.61 -12.71
N LEU A 225 -11.01 -11.69 -12.04
CA LEU A 225 -9.74 -11.81 -11.34
C LEU A 225 -8.89 -12.90 -11.97
N SER A 226 -7.62 -12.57 -12.23
CA SER A 226 -6.60 -13.53 -12.63
C SER A 226 -6.13 -14.37 -11.45
N LYS A 227 -5.54 -15.54 -11.67
CA LYS A 227 -4.81 -16.21 -10.59
C LYS A 227 -3.67 -15.32 -10.09
N GLY A 228 -3.58 -15.08 -8.78
CA GLY A 228 -2.47 -14.33 -8.18
C GLY A 228 -2.89 -13.40 -7.05
N MET A 229 -2.02 -12.42 -6.80
CA MET A 229 -2.21 -11.39 -5.79
C MET A 229 -3.12 -10.28 -6.32
N HIS A 230 -4.06 -9.89 -5.48
CA HIS A 230 -5.02 -8.81 -5.72
C HIS A 230 -5.15 -7.94 -4.47
N THR A 231 -5.68 -6.74 -4.68
CA THR A 231 -6.01 -5.81 -3.61
C THR A 231 -7.42 -5.28 -3.82
N ILE A 232 -8.28 -5.40 -2.82
CA ILE A 232 -9.57 -4.72 -2.80
C ILE A 232 -9.51 -3.55 -1.82
N TYR A 233 -10.07 -2.43 -2.24
CA TYR A 233 -10.14 -1.20 -1.45
C TYR A 233 -11.59 -0.85 -1.18
N PHE A 234 -11.84 -0.33 0.01
CA PHE A 234 -13.10 0.26 0.42
C PHE A 234 -12.86 1.70 0.88
N ALA A 235 -13.80 2.61 0.64
CA ALA A 235 -13.71 3.99 1.13
C ALA A 235 -15.08 4.49 1.59
N GLY A 236 -15.09 5.37 2.59
CA GLY A 236 -16.32 5.93 3.15
C GLY A 236 -17.08 6.73 2.10
N ARG A 237 -18.40 6.52 1.99
CA ARG A 237 -19.27 7.25 1.06
C ARG A 237 -20.48 7.85 1.76
N SER A 238 -21.42 7.03 2.23
CA SER A 238 -22.61 7.53 2.93
C SER A 238 -22.49 7.38 4.45
N GLN A 239 -22.58 8.49 5.17
CA GLN A 239 -22.53 8.52 6.64
C GLN A 239 -23.60 7.59 7.22
N GLY A 240 -23.18 6.70 8.12
CA GLY A 240 -24.03 5.71 8.77
C GLY A 240 -24.11 4.36 8.05
N PHE A 241 -23.37 4.16 6.96
CA PHE A 241 -23.17 2.83 6.39
C PHE A 241 -22.37 1.96 7.36
N GLY A 242 -22.90 0.78 7.69
CA GLY A 242 -22.27 -0.21 8.55
C GLY A 242 -21.91 -1.48 7.79
N ALA A 243 -20.75 -2.07 8.10
CA ALA A 243 -20.33 -3.37 7.57
C ALA A 243 -19.44 -4.12 8.57
N ASP A 244 -19.63 -5.43 8.69
CA ASP A 244 -18.80 -6.32 9.52
C ASP A 244 -17.95 -7.28 8.68
N ARG A 245 -18.44 -7.72 7.52
CA ARG A 245 -17.76 -8.73 6.71
C ARG A 245 -17.96 -8.53 5.22
N PHE A 246 -16.99 -8.95 4.40
CA PHE A 246 -17.22 -9.16 2.98
C PHE A 246 -16.80 -10.56 2.53
N HIS A 247 -17.55 -11.06 1.55
CA HIS A 247 -17.23 -12.27 0.81
C HIS A 247 -16.91 -11.93 -0.63
N LEU A 248 -15.87 -12.57 -1.16
CA LEU A 248 -15.51 -12.53 -2.57
C LEU A 248 -15.38 -13.96 -3.07
N TYR A 249 -16.26 -14.40 -3.96
CA TYR A 249 -16.38 -15.81 -4.34
C TYR A 249 -16.65 -15.99 -5.83
N ILE A 250 -16.15 -17.09 -6.40
CA ILE A 250 -16.34 -17.38 -7.82
C ILE A 250 -17.83 -17.55 -8.16
N ASP A 251 -18.26 -17.09 -9.33
CA ASP A 251 -19.64 -17.27 -9.76
C ASP A 251 -20.05 -18.76 -9.73
N GLY A 252 -21.26 -19.02 -9.24
CA GLY A 252 -21.78 -20.37 -8.99
C GLY A 252 -21.34 -21.03 -7.68
N TYR A 253 -20.63 -20.33 -6.78
CA TYR A 253 -20.36 -20.86 -5.44
C TYR A 253 -21.67 -21.02 -4.62
N GLU A 254 -21.97 -22.25 -4.21
CA GLU A 254 -23.17 -22.56 -3.42
C GLU A 254 -23.03 -22.11 -1.95
N SER A 255 -24.10 -21.53 -1.39
CA SER A 255 -24.12 -21.06 0.01
C SER A 255 -23.05 -20.02 0.36
N ALA A 256 -22.62 -19.23 -0.63
CA ALA A 256 -21.57 -18.22 -0.47
C ALA A 256 -21.87 -17.17 0.60
N LEU A 257 -23.11 -17.02 1.05
CA LEU A 257 -23.55 -16.00 2.03
C LEU A 257 -23.77 -16.58 3.44
N ASP A 258 -23.38 -17.84 3.69
CA ASP A 258 -23.47 -18.43 5.03
C ASP A 258 -22.49 -17.73 5.99
N LEU A 259 -23.04 -17.12 7.04
CA LEU A 259 -22.29 -16.42 8.09
C LEU A 259 -21.35 -17.35 8.87
N LYS A 260 -21.56 -18.68 8.79
CA LYS A 260 -20.72 -19.68 9.46
C LYS A 260 -19.42 -19.98 8.73
N ILE A 261 -19.23 -19.46 7.52
CA ILE A 261 -17.95 -19.63 6.81
C ILE A 261 -16.88 -18.87 7.61
N PRO A 262 -15.78 -19.52 8.01
CA PRO A 262 -14.74 -18.88 8.81
C PRO A 262 -13.98 -17.84 7.99
N ASN A 263 -13.45 -16.83 8.66
CA ASN A 263 -12.54 -15.84 8.07
C ASN A 263 -11.34 -16.55 7.39
N SER A 264 -10.93 -16.01 6.24
CA SER A 264 -9.83 -16.53 5.46
C SER A 264 -8.51 -16.38 6.20
N GLN A 265 -7.57 -17.28 5.90
CA GLN A 265 -6.28 -17.28 6.56
C GLN A 265 -5.51 -16.00 6.21
N LEU A 266 -5.23 -15.17 7.22
CA LEU A 266 -4.28 -14.07 7.12
C LEU A 266 -2.85 -14.61 7.25
N VAL A 267 -2.04 -14.44 6.21
CA VAL A 267 -0.61 -14.66 6.24
C VAL A 267 0.07 -13.36 6.63
N LYS A 268 0.79 -13.37 7.74
CA LYS A 268 1.72 -12.31 8.14
C LYS A 268 3.10 -12.78 7.72
N SER A 269 3.79 -12.00 6.88
CA SER A 269 5.14 -12.38 6.49
C SER A 269 6.08 -12.00 7.63
N GLU A 270 6.36 -12.98 8.49
CA GLU A 270 7.44 -12.89 9.46
C GLU A 270 8.75 -13.03 8.69
N VAL A 271 9.35 -11.91 8.32
CA VAL A 271 10.78 -11.93 8.00
C VAL A 271 11.52 -11.99 9.33
N THR A 272 11.58 -13.18 9.92
CA THR A 272 12.56 -13.49 10.95
C THR A 272 13.87 -13.75 10.20
N PRO A 273 14.91 -12.90 10.31
CA PRO A 273 16.22 -13.25 9.80
C PRO A 273 16.78 -14.39 10.67
N THR A 274 16.53 -15.62 10.25
CA THR A 274 17.16 -16.79 10.86
C THR A 274 18.62 -16.83 10.43
N LEU A 275 19.50 -16.20 11.22
CA LEU A 275 20.92 -16.49 11.17
C LEU A 275 21.11 -17.90 11.75
N THR A 276 21.38 -18.88 10.89
CA THR A 276 21.88 -20.19 11.31
C THR A 276 23.32 -20.03 11.79
N GLU A 277 23.51 -19.88 13.10
CA GLU A 277 24.82 -20.06 13.74
C GLU A 277 25.08 -21.55 14.02
N GLU A 278 26.30 -21.97 13.69
CA GLU A 278 26.85 -23.31 13.85
C GLU A 278 27.20 -23.58 15.33
N ASN A 279 26.92 -24.80 15.78
CA ASN A 279 27.01 -25.27 17.18
C ASN A 279 28.39 -25.07 17.85
N THR A 280 28.42 -24.59 19.10
CA THR A 280 29.04 -25.29 20.26
C THR A 280 28.62 -24.67 21.61
N PRO A 281 28.53 -25.44 22.72
CA PRO A 281 27.90 -25.00 23.97
C PRO A 281 28.92 -24.56 25.03
N SER A 282 28.59 -23.54 25.84
CA SER A 282 28.39 -23.68 27.31
C SER A 282 28.32 -22.34 28.08
N THR A 283 27.48 -22.37 29.12
CA THR A 283 27.48 -21.65 30.40
C THR A 283 27.24 -20.13 30.48
N VAL A 284 25.99 -19.83 30.84
CA VAL A 284 25.38 -18.72 31.60
C VAL A 284 26.34 -17.78 32.36
N ALA A 285 26.23 -16.48 32.06
CA ALA A 285 26.28 -15.37 33.02
C ALA A 285 25.58 -14.13 32.44
N THR A 286 24.70 -13.51 33.23
CA THR A 286 23.93 -12.31 32.86
C THR A 286 24.84 -11.08 32.81
N VAL A 287 25.08 -10.55 31.61
CA VAL A 287 25.78 -9.29 31.39
C VAL A 287 24.96 -8.47 30.39
N TRP A 288 24.70 -7.20 30.72
CA TRP A 288 24.11 -6.23 29.79
C TRP A 288 24.92 -6.20 28.49
N PRO A 289 24.29 -6.15 27.31
CA PRO A 289 25.01 -6.21 26.05
C PRO A 289 25.93 -5.01 25.94
N THR A 290 27.24 -5.26 26.06
CA THR A 290 28.23 -4.40 25.43
C THR A 290 28.00 -4.49 23.93
N PHE A 291 27.53 -3.38 23.34
CA PHE A 291 27.43 -3.25 21.89
C PHE A 291 28.73 -3.70 21.25
N LYS A 292 28.68 -4.75 20.43
CA LYS A 292 29.76 -5.01 19.48
C LYS A 292 29.78 -3.76 18.60
N LYS A 293 30.91 -3.06 18.63
CA LYS A 293 31.16 -1.86 17.84
C LYS A 293 31.16 -2.29 16.37
N ASP A 294 29.98 -2.29 15.77
CA ASP A 294 29.83 -2.34 14.32
C ASP A 294 30.61 -1.14 13.77
N PRO A 295 31.53 -1.32 12.81
CA PRO A 295 32.29 -0.23 12.21
C PRO A 295 31.41 0.91 11.68
N ASP A 296 30.12 0.64 11.39
CA ASP A 296 29.16 1.63 10.88
C ASP A 296 28.24 2.23 11.96
N SER A 297 28.49 1.97 13.25
CA SER A 297 27.75 2.59 14.35
C SER A 297 28.08 4.08 14.51
N VAL A 298 27.06 4.93 14.66
CA VAL A 298 27.19 6.39 14.83
C VAL A 298 26.30 6.93 15.94
N MET A 299 26.58 8.15 16.38
CA MET A 299 25.62 8.96 17.13
C MET A 299 24.69 9.60 16.11
N CYS A 300 23.43 9.18 16.10
CA CYS A 300 22.40 9.63 15.17
C CYS A 300 21.88 11.03 15.53
N GLY A 301 21.77 11.34 16.82
CA GLY A 301 21.34 12.65 17.30
C GLY A 301 19.90 13.02 16.96
N ALA A 302 19.51 14.26 17.29
CA ALA A 302 18.16 14.78 17.16
C ALA A 302 17.67 14.84 15.70
N ALA A 303 16.36 14.67 15.49
CA ALA A 303 15.74 14.76 14.18
C ALA A 303 15.75 16.19 13.61
N ASP A 304 15.51 17.19 14.47
CA ASP A 304 15.70 18.61 14.15
C ASP A 304 17.18 18.96 14.33
N ILE A 305 17.85 19.22 13.21
CA ILE A 305 19.30 19.42 13.16
C ILE A 305 19.63 20.89 13.34
N ASN A 306 18.74 21.76 12.89
CA ASN A 306 19.00 23.18 12.83
C ASN A 306 18.41 23.94 14.04
N GLY A 307 17.58 23.27 14.85
CA GLY A 307 17.05 23.75 16.12
C GLY A 307 15.90 24.74 15.97
N ASP A 308 15.21 24.75 14.82
CA ASP A 308 14.04 25.61 14.56
C ASP A 308 12.71 24.97 14.98
N ASN A 309 12.76 23.81 15.65
CA ASN A 309 11.62 23.03 16.14
C ASN A 309 10.65 22.58 15.04
N VAL A 310 11.07 22.58 13.78
CA VAL A 310 10.26 22.14 12.64
C VAL A 310 11.07 21.15 11.83
N ILE A 311 10.48 19.99 11.53
CA ILE A 311 11.12 19.03 10.63
C ILE A 311 10.93 19.49 9.18
N ASP A 312 12.00 19.90 8.50
CA ASP A 312 11.93 20.30 7.09
C ASP A 312 13.14 19.84 6.24
N LEU A 313 13.23 20.36 5.01
CA LEU A 313 14.33 20.03 4.08
C LEU A 313 15.72 20.37 4.62
N LYS A 314 15.85 21.31 5.58
CA LYS A 314 17.12 21.67 6.22
C LYS A 314 17.65 20.52 7.07
N ASP A 315 16.77 19.69 7.65
CA ASP A 315 17.14 18.58 8.52
C ASP A 315 17.41 17.29 7.75
N PHE A 316 16.84 17.16 6.55
CA PHE A 316 17.00 15.98 5.69
C PHE A 316 18.46 15.62 5.41
N LYS A 317 19.34 16.63 5.30
CA LYS A 317 20.77 16.40 5.03
C LYS A 317 21.41 15.52 6.08
N GLY A 318 21.18 15.77 7.36
CA GLY A 318 21.81 14.96 8.40
C GLY A 318 21.08 13.64 8.65
N PHE A 319 19.83 13.47 8.21
CA PHE A 319 19.20 12.16 8.12
C PHE A 319 19.92 11.27 7.08
N LYS A 320 20.20 11.82 5.89
CA LYS A 320 20.97 11.13 4.84
C LYS A 320 22.36 10.69 5.32
N ASP A 321 23.05 11.53 6.10
CA ASP A 321 24.42 11.26 6.56
C ASP A 321 24.52 10.06 7.52
N VAL A 322 23.41 9.66 8.13
CA VAL A 322 23.31 8.51 9.05
C VAL A 322 22.40 7.39 8.52
N TYR A 323 21.91 7.49 7.29
CA TYR A 323 21.07 6.46 6.68
C TYR A 323 21.82 5.12 6.57
N ASN A 324 21.11 4.05 6.93
CA ASN A 324 21.60 2.67 7.01
C ASN A 324 22.74 2.46 8.03
N LYS A 325 22.82 3.32 9.05
CA LYS A 325 23.78 3.20 10.16
C LYS A 325 23.06 2.83 11.46
N THR A 326 23.79 2.15 12.34
CA THR A 326 23.33 1.77 13.67
C THR A 326 23.47 2.97 14.62
N CYS A 327 22.39 3.34 15.32
CA CYS A 327 22.38 4.40 16.31
C CYS A 327 22.88 3.90 17.66
N LEU A 328 23.85 4.62 18.22
CA LEU A 328 24.37 4.38 19.57
C LEU A 328 23.65 5.22 20.64
N ASP A 329 22.76 6.10 20.22
CA ASP A 329 22.01 7.02 21.06
C ASP A 329 20.52 7.02 20.78
N TYR A 330 19.76 7.33 21.83
CA TYR A 330 18.33 7.61 21.78
C TYR A 330 18.13 8.99 22.40
N PRO A 331 18.18 10.07 21.61
CA PRO A 331 17.93 11.43 22.10
C PRO A 331 16.59 11.47 22.85
N GLU A 332 16.52 12.22 23.95
CA GLU A 332 15.29 12.28 24.74
C GLU A 332 14.09 12.71 23.88
N PRO A 333 12.89 12.16 24.13
CA PRO A 333 11.71 12.33 23.28
C PRO A 333 11.07 13.73 23.33
N THR A 334 11.80 14.75 23.80
CA THR A 334 11.32 16.14 23.86
C THR A 334 11.61 16.87 22.54
N GLY A 335 10.66 17.65 22.02
CA GLY A 335 10.77 18.30 20.71
C GLY A 335 10.60 17.29 19.57
N CYS A 336 11.36 17.42 18.48
CA CYS A 336 11.22 16.54 17.31
C CYS A 336 11.77 15.12 17.48
N GLY A 337 12.26 14.76 18.69
CA GLY A 337 12.83 13.44 18.97
C GLY A 337 14.16 13.17 18.26
N GLY A 338 14.53 11.88 18.20
CA GLY A 338 15.73 11.38 17.53
C GLY A 338 15.49 10.97 16.09
N LYS A 339 16.56 10.83 15.29
CA LYS A 339 16.44 10.36 13.90
C LYS A 339 15.93 8.90 13.78
N ASP A 340 16.10 8.09 14.81
CA ASP A 340 15.54 6.74 14.92
C ASP A 340 14.11 6.84 15.46
N PHE A 341 13.15 7.06 14.57
CA PHE A 341 11.76 7.32 14.92
C PHE A 341 11.02 6.06 15.35
N VAL A 342 11.46 4.89 14.88
CA VAL A 342 10.82 3.62 15.24
C VAL A 342 11.54 2.89 16.38
N TYR A 343 12.62 3.49 16.91
CA TYR A 343 13.42 2.99 18.04
C TYR A 343 13.97 1.57 17.80
N ASP A 344 14.32 1.26 16.54
CA ASP A 344 14.85 -0.06 16.16
C ASP A 344 16.39 -0.10 16.12
N GLY A 345 17.04 1.02 16.42
CA GLY A 345 18.49 1.16 16.50
C GLY A 345 19.17 1.35 15.14
N VAL A 346 18.43 1.45 14.03
CA VAL A 346 19.01 1.59 12.68
C VAL A 346 18.24 2.61 11.85
N ILE A 347 18.89 3.71 11.45
CA ILE A 347 18.22 4.71 10.60
C ILE A 347 17.96 4.15 9.22
N ASN A 348 16.69 3.97 8.87
CA ASN A 348 16.29 3.43 7.59
C ASN A 348 15.01 4.08 7.05
N ILE A 349 14.43 3.49 6.00
CA ILE A 349 13.24 4.04 5.34
C ILE A 349 12.01 4.09 6.27
N LYS A 350 11.95 3.24 7.30
CA LYS A 350 10.87 3.27 8.30
C LYS A 350 10.96 4.55 9.13
N ASP A 351 12.16 4.90 9.58
CA ASP A 351 12.39 6.15 10.30
C ASP A 351 12.06 7.35 9.44
N PHE A 352 12.46 7.31 8.17
CA PHE A 352 12.15 8.37 7.22
C PHE A 352 10.64 8.52 7.00
N SER A 353 9.92 7.39 6.92
CA SER A 353 8.47 7.37 6.77
C SER A 353 7.79 8.05 7.95
N GLU A 354 8.19 7.74 9.19
CA GLU A 354 7.65 8.40 10.39
C GLU A 354 8.08 9.87 10.48
N TRP A 355 9.36 10.17 10.21
CA TRP A 355 9.89 11.53 10.14
C TRP A 355 9.11 12.41 9.15
N SER A 356 8.76 11.88 7.98
CA SER A 356 8.04 12.61 6.94
C SER A 356 6.60 13.01 7.32
N LYS A 357 5.99 12.32 8.30
CA LYS A 357 4.65 12.67 8.80
C LYS A 357 4.65 13.98 9.59
N LEU A 358 5.79 14.37 10.14
CA LEU A 358 5.98 15.61 10.88
C LEU A 358 6.49 16.75 9.99
N TYR A 359 6.63 16.52 8.69
CA TYR A 359 7.24 17.48 7.77
C TYR A 359 6.42 18.79 7.71
N GLY A 360 7.08 19.90 8.05
CA GLY A 360 6.49 21.24 8.04
C GLY A 360 5.65 21.58 9.27
N GLU A 361 5.50 20.66 10.22
CA GLU A 361 4.79 20.89 11.48
C GLU A 361 5.78 21.17 12.62
N PRO A 362 5.46 22.08 13.57
CA PRO A 362 6.27 22.30 14.75
C PRO A 362 6.17 21.10 15.71
N CYS A 363 7.29 20.71 16.29
CA CYS A 363 7.37 19.63 17.27
C CYS A 363 7.14 20.17 18.69
N GLU A 364 6.19 19.57 19.43
CA GLU A 364 5.85 19.95 20.81
C GLU A 364 6.70 19.22 21.88
#